data_AF-A0A7V5X1C2-F1
#
_entry.id   AF-A0A7V5X1C2-F1
#
_cell.length_a   1.000
_cell.length_b   1.000
_cell.length_c   1.000
_cell.angle_alpha   90.00
_cell.angle_beta   90.00
_cell.angle_gamma   90.00
#
_symmetry.space_group_name_H-M   'P 1'
#
loop_
_entity.id
_entity.type
_entity.pdbx_description
1 polymer ?
#
loop_
_entity_poly.entity_id
_entity_poly.type
_entity_poly.pdbx_seq_one_letter_code
_entity_poly.pdbx_strand_id
1 'polypeptide(L)'
;MQQQEESLCGCERQKILRISESSVSTHMKILREAGMVERYKKDLWVHYSISNEPGSPYAATIIMNMGEWLETSNEVMELVGKIPEVLGKDLCRSLTRPRRRSEKKELRLIQKNKLKKG
;
A
#
# COMPACT_ATOMS: atom_id res chain seq x y z
N MET A 1 -3.73 25.46 0.40
CA MET A 1 -2.90 24.61 1.26
C MET A 1 -2.98 23.19 0.74
N GLN A 2 -1.92 22.68 0.13
CA GLN A 2 -1.86 21.31 -0.40
C GLN A 2 -1.27 20.41 0.68
N GLN A 3 -2.08 19.50 1.24
CA GLN A 3 -1.62 18.46 2.16
C GLN A 3 -0.84 17.41 1.36
N GLN A 4 0.48 17.54 1.33
CA GLN A 4 1.39 16.44 1.02
C GLN A 4 1.35 15.48 2.20
N GLU A 5 0.46 14.51 2.15
CA GLU A 5 0.50 13.40 3.10
C GLU A 5 1.57 12.41 2.62
N GLU A 6 2.54 12.13 3.49
CA GLU A 6 3.65 11.17 3.37
C GLU A 6 3.14 9.71 3.27
N SER A 7 2.30 9.44 2.28
CA SER A 7 1.52 8.22 2.21
C SER A 7 1.57 7.62 0.82
N LEU A 8 2.06 6.39 0.75
CA LEU A 8 2.26 5.69 -0.51
C LEU A 8 1.02 4.85 -0.87
N CYS A 9 0.57 4.94 -2.12
CA CYS A 9 -0.45 4.06 -2.65
C CYS A 9 0.10 2.64 -2.88
N GLY A 10 -0.78 1.66 -3.07
CA GLY A 10 -0.38 0.25 -3.26
C GLY A 10 0.60 0.02 -4.43
N CYS A 11 0.46 0.77 -5.53
CA CYS A 11 1.34 0.67 -6.71
C CYS A 11 2.75 1.19 -6.44
N GLU A 12 2.86 2.29 -5.69
CA GLU A 12 4.13 2.91 -5.31
C GLU A 12 4.94 1.99 -4.38
N ARG A 13 4.27 1.36 -3.40
CA ARG A 13 4.92 0.40 -2.49
C ARG A 13 5.42 -0.85 -3.19
N GLN A 14 4.67 -1.38 -4.16
CA GLN A 14 5.14 -2.53 -4.96
C GLN A 14 6.41 -2.17 -5.73
N LYS A 15 6.52 -0.93 -6.23
CA LYS A 15 7.68 -0.47 -7.01
C LYS A 15 8.92 -0.31 -6.14
N ILE A 16 8.75 0.20 -4.92
CA ILE A 16 9.84 0.41 -3.95
C ILE A 16 10.27 -0.94 -3.33
N LEU A 17 9.32 -1.68 -2.75
CA LEU A 17 9.61 -2.89 -1.98
C LEU A 17 9.83 -4.14 -2.84
N ARG A 18 9.59 -4.07 -4.16
CA ARG A 18 9.72 -5.18 -5.12
C ARG A 18 8.95 -6.46 -4.76
N ILE A 19 8.00 -6.38 -3.82
CA ILE A 19 7.12 -7.48 -3.41
C ILE A 19 5.72 -7.34 -4.02
N SER A 20 4.99 -8.46 -4.11
CA SER A 20 3.67 -8.47 -4.71
C SER A 20 2.66 -7.59 -3.95
N GLU A 21 1.77 -6.91 -4.68
CA GLU A 21 0.69 -6.09 -4.09
C GLU A 21 -0.17 -6.86 -3.06
N SER A 22 -0.38 -8.16 -3.28
CA SER A 22 -1.06 -9.04 -2.33
C SER A 22 -0.29 -9.21 -1.02
N SER A 23 1.02 -9.42 -1.09
CA SER A 23 1.88 -9.55 0.09
C SER A 23 1.89 -8.26 0.90
N VAL A 24 2.05 -7.11 0.23
CA VAL A 24 2.00 -5.79 0.90
C VAL A 24 0.65 -5.59 1.60
N SER A 25 -0.46 -5.89 0.93
CA SER A 25 -1.78 -5.72 1.55
C SER A 25 -2.01 -6.64 2.75
N THR A 26 -1.48 -7.86 2.72
CA THR A 26 -1.57 -8.80 3.85
C THR A 26 -0.74 -8.31 5.03
N HIS A 27 0.52 -7.92 4.81
CA HIS A 27 1.39 -7.41 5.89
C HIS A 27 0.79 -6.16 6.54
N MET A 28 0.28 -5.24 5.73
CA MET A 28 -0.32 -3.99 6.22
C MET A 28 -1.61 -4.25 7.01
N LYS A 29 -2.36 -5.29 6.66
CA LYS A 29 -3.53 -5.71 7.45
C LYS A 29 -3.10 -6.21 8.83
N ILE A 30 -2.06 -7.04 8.91
CA ILE A 30 -1.52 -7.56 10.18
C ILE A 30 -1.03 -6.41 11.06
N LEU A 31 -0.24 -5.49 10.51
CA LEU A 31 0.25 -4.32 11.25
C LEU A 31 -0.90 -3.42 11.75
N ARG A 32 -1.99 -3.30 10.99
CA ARG A 32 -3.17 -2.55 11.41
C ARG A 32 -3.90 -3.25 12.56
N GLU A 33 -4.06 -4.56 12.46
CA GLU A 33 -4.69 -5.38 13.52
C GLU A 33 -3.85 -5.37 14.81
N ALA A 34 -2.52 -5.27 14.68
CA ALA A 34 -1.61 -5.05 15.80
C ALA A 34 -1.64 -3.61 16.37
N GLY A 35 -2.39 -2.69 15.74
CA GLY A 35 -2.48 -1.29 16.16
C GLY A 35 -1.22 -0.48 15.89
N MET A 36 -0.38 -0.89 14.94
CA MET A 36 0.87 -0.20 14.61
C MET A 36 0.74 0.81 13.46
N VAL A 37 -0.17 0.55 12.54
CA VAL A 37 -0.42 1.40 11.38
C VAL A 37 -1.89 1.72 11.26
N GLU A 38 -2.16 2.92 10.76
CA GLU A 38 -3.50 3.36 10.42
C GLU A 38 -3.72 3.26 8.92
N ARG A 39 -5.00 3.14 8.56
CA ARG A 39 -5.46 3.05 7.18
C ARG A 39 -6.46 4.17 6.95
N TYR A 40 -6.25 4.94 5.90
CA TYR A 40 -7.24 5.90 5.43
C TYR A 40 -7.43 5.78 3.92
N LYS A 41 -8.57 6.27 3.43
CA LYS A 41 -8.92 6.21 2.02
C LYS A 41 -8.90 7.62 1.46
N LYS A 42 -8.10 7.83 0.43
CA LYS A 42 -8.03 9.08 -0.33
C LYS A 42 -8.44 8.76 -1.77
N ASP A 43 -9.53 9.36 -2.21
CA ASP A 43 -10.17 9.07 -3.50
C ASP A 43 -10.49 7.57 -3.71
N LEU A 44 -9.77 6.93 -4.64
CA LEU A 44 -9.88 5.52 -4.98
C LEU A 44 -8.84 4.65 -4.26
N TRP A 45 -7.90 5.25 -3.55
CA TRP A 45 -6.71 4.59 -3.04
C TRP A 45 -6.71 4.47 -1.52
N VAL A 46 -6.10 3.40 -1.03
CA VAL A 46 -5.92 3.14 0.40
C VAL A 46 -4.48 3.48 0.74
N HIS A 47 -4.35 4.40 1.69
CA HIS A 47 -3.10 4.90 2.23
C HIS A 47 -2.90 4.33 3.63
N TYR A 48 -1.64 4.23 4.03
CA TYR A 48 -1.25 3.77 5.36
C TYR A 48 -0.25 4.75 5.96
N SER A 49 -0.37 5.00 7.25
CA SER A 49 0.55 5.80 8.06
C SER A 49 0.90 5.04 9.33
N ILE A 50 1.99 5.42 10.00
CA ILE A 50 2.24 4.97 11.38
C ILE A 50 1.08 5.48 12.25
N SER A 51 0.63 4.67 13.20
CA SER A 51 -0.46 5.08 14.09
C SER A 51 0.02 6.13 15.08
N ASN A 52 -0.74 7.23 15.19
CA ASN A 52 -0.47 8.26 16.19
C ASN A 52 -0.97 7.82 17.58
N GLU A 53 -1.94 6.91 17.62
CA GLU A 53 -2.51 6.33 18.83
C GLU A 53 -2.37 4.80 18.79
N PRO A 54 -1.19 4.24 19.11
CA PRO A 54 -0.94 2.81 19.01
C PRO A 54 -1.93 2.01 19.85
N GLY A 55 -2.44 0.90 19.31
CA GLY A 55 -3.48 0.09 19.95
C GLY A 55 -3.07 -0.58 21.27
N SER A 56 -1.78 -0.53 21.63
CA SER A 56 -1.28 -0.96 22.93
C SER A 56 0.07 -0.29 23.25
N PRO A 57 0.48 -0.23 24.53
CA PRO A 57 1.82 0.21 24.91
C PRO A 57 2.93 -0.61 24.24
N TYR A 58 2.70 -1.90 23.99
CA TYR A 58 3.65 -2.76 23.28
C TYR A 58 3.84 -2.33 21.83
N ALA A 59 2.76 -1.97 21.14
CA ALA A 59 2.83 -1.47 19.77
C ALA A 59 3.64 -0.17 19.70
N ALA A 60 3.42 0.76 20.65
CA ALA A 60 4.19 2.00 20.75
C ALA A 60 5.69 1.73 20.90
N THR A 61 6.08 0.89 21.87
CA THR A 61 7.49 0.54 22.12
C THR A 61 8.14 -0.11 20.91
N ILE A 62 7.45 -1.03 20.23
CA ILE A 62 7.99 -1.70 19.04
C ILE A 62 8.20 -0.70 17.90
N ILE A 63 7.24 0.21 17.65
CA ILE A 63 7.39 1.25 16.62
C ILE A 63 8.60 2.12 16.91
N MET A 64 8.74 2.59 18.14
CA MET A 64 9.87 3.44 18.55
C MET A 64 11.21 2.73 18.34
N ASN A 65 11.34 1.50 18.84
CA ASN A 65 12.58 0.74 18.70
C ASN A 65 12.89 0.39 17.24
N MET A 66 11.87 0.05 16.45
CA MET A 66 12.04 -0.23 15.03
C MET A 66 12.49 0.99 14.25
N GLY A 67 11.99 2.20 14.57
CA GLY A 67 12.46 3.43 13.93
C GLY A 67 13.97 3.57 14.01
N GLU A 68 14.50 3.51 15.23
CA GLU A 68 15.95 3.56 15.50
C GLU A 68 16.73 2.48 14.75
N TRP A 69 16.25 1.23 14.76
CA TRP A 69 16.95 0.13 14.08
C TRP A 69 16.94 0.27 12.56
N LEU A 70 15.82 0.72 12.00
CA LEU A 70 15.64 0.85 10.56
C LEU A 70 16.48 2.01 9.98
N GLU A 71 16.69 3.07 10.75
CA GLU A 71 17.58 4.18 10.36
C GLU A 71 19.06 3.76 10.25
N THR A 72 19.47 2.69 10.95
CA THR A 72 20.84 2.16 10.85
C THR A 72 21.05 1.19 9.68
N SER A 73 19.99 0.74 9.02
CA SER A 73 20.07 -0.23 7.92
C SER A 73 20.29 0.47 6.58
N ASN A 74 21.46 0.24 5.97
CA ASN A 74 21.78 0.79 4.65
C ASN A 74 20.76 0.36 3.57
N GLU A 75 20.24 -0.88 3.65
CA GLU A 75 19.21 -1.37 2.72
C GLU A 75 17.90 -0.56 2.83
N VAL A 76 17.49 -0.25 4.06
CA VAL A 76 16.26 0.52 4.30
C VAL A 76 16.44 1.96 3.85
N MET A 77 17.59 2.57 4.15
CA MET A 77 17.91 3.93 3.72
C MET A 77 17.94 4.06 2.19
N GLU A 78 18.46 3.05 1.47
CA GLU A 78 18.38 3.01 0.01
C GLU A 78 16.95 2.91 -0.53
N LEU A 79 16.04 2.24 0.19
CA LEU A 79 14.62 2.17 -0.16
C LEU A 79 13.91 3.50 0.13
N VAL A 80 14.21 4.13 1.26
CA VAL A 80 13.70 5.44 1.65
C VAL A 80 14.14 6.52 0.66
N GLY A 81 15.39 6.48 0.19
CA GLY A 81 15.91 7.40 -0.83
C GLY A 81 15.17 7.32 -2.18
N LYS A 82 14.49 6.21 -2.47
CA LYS A 82 13.67 6.03 -3.69
C LYS A 82 12.24 6.56 -3.52
N ILE A 83 11.81 6.90 -2.30
CA ILE A 83 10.45 7.41 -2.03
C ILE A 83 10.17 8.69 -2.81
N PRO A 84 11.04 9.73 -2.83
CA PRO A 84 10.78 10.96 -3.58
C PRO A 84 10.62 10.75 -5.09
N GLU A 85 11.27 9.72 -5.64
CA GLU A 85 11.14 9.40 -7.07
C GLU A 85 9.81 8.75 -7.43
N VAL A 86 9.05 8.31 -6.44
CA VAL A 86 7.84 7.51 -6.61
C VAL A 86 6.61 8.28 -6.09
N LEU A 87 6.78 9.03 -5.00
CA LEU A 87 5.74 9.81 -4.34
C LEU A 87 5.21 10.92 -5.28
N GLY A 88 3.88 10.97 -5.45
CA GLY A 88 3.22 12.03 -6.22
C GLY A 88 3.35 11.89 -7.73
N LYS A 89 3.90 10.79 -8.25
CA LYS A 89 3.96 10.51 -9.70
C LYS A 89 2.66 9.92 -10.27
N ASP A 90 1.57 9.90 -9.50
CA ASP A 90 0.26 9.36 -9.91
C ASP A 90 0.39 8.06 -10.72
N LEU A 91 1.20 7.10 -10.23
CA LEU A 91 1.41 5.81 -10.91
C LEU A 91 0.09 5.05 -11.11
N CYS A 92 -0.92 5.39 -10.30
CA CYS A 92 -2.30 4.96 -10.41
C CYS A 92 -3.05 5.46 -11.65
N ARG A 93 -2.69 6.61 -12.23
CA ARG A 93 -3.38 7.20 -13.38
C ARG A 93 -2.84 6.69 -14.71
N SER A 94 -1.56 6.30 -14.74
CA SER A 94 -0.90 5.67 -15.90
C SER A 94 -1.15 4.15 -15.98
N LEU A 95 -1.50 3.51 -14.86
CA LEU A 95 -1.91 2.11 -14.83
C LEU A 95 -3.43 2.02 -14.86
N THR A 96 -4.03 1.95 -16.05
CA THR A 96 -5.42 1.54 -16.27
C THR A 96 -5.63 0.11 -15.73
N ARG A 97 -5.80 -0.06 -14.42
CA ARG A 97 -6.03 -1.37 -13.82
C ARG A 97 -7.43 -1.43 -13.22
N PRO A 98 -8.40 -2.08 -13.89
CA PRO A 98 -9.69 -2.36 -13.27
C PRO A 98 -9.46 -3.39 -12.17
N ARG A 99 -9.48 -2.92 -10.91
CA ARG A 99 -9.39 -3.78 -9.73
C ARG A 99 -10.65 -3.68 -8.87
N ARG A 100 -11.85 -3.73 -9.49
CA ARG A 100 -13.03 -4.21 -8.76
C ARG A 100 -13.17 -5.73 -8.94
N ARG A 101 -13.27 -6.45 -7.81
CA ARG A 101 -13.57 -7.89 -7.77
C ARG A 101 -14.89 -8.22 -8.49
N SER A 102 -15.81 -7.25 -8.61
CA SER A 102 -17.05 -7.33 -9.40
C SER A 102 -16.82 -7.33 -10.91
N GLU A 103 -15.91 -6.50 -11.44
CA GLU A 103 -15.61 -6.40 -12.88
C GLU A 103 -14.91 -7.67 -13.42
N LYS A 104 -14.10 -8.34 -12.59
CA LYS A 104 -13.52 -9.67 -12.94
C LYS A 104 -14.58 -10.75 -13.15
N LYS A 105 -15.73 -10.70 -12.45
CA LYS A 105 -16.84 -11.62 -12.70
C LYS A 105 -17.52 -11.29 -14.01
N GLU A 106 -17.71 -10.01 -14.29
CA GLU A 106 -18.36 -9.52 -15.50
C GLU A 106 -17.54 -9.83 -16.76
N LEU A 107 -16.22 -9.61 -16.73
CA LEU A 107 -15.30 -9.98 -17.81
C LEU A 107 -15.27 -11.49 -18.07
N ARG A 108 -15.28 -12.31 -17.01
CA ARG A 108 -15.38 -13.78 -17.13
C ARG A 108 -16.73 -14.21 -17.70
N LEU A 109 -17.81 -13.50 -17.40
CA LEU A 109 -19.15 -13.76 -17.93
C LEU A 109 -19.24 -13.38 -19.42
N ILE A 110 -18.65 -12.24 -19.80
CA ILE A 110 -18.55 -11.78 -21.19
C ILE A 110 -17.70 -12.76 -22.02
N GLN A 111 -16.58 -13.26 -21.50
CA GLN A 111 -15.76 -14.28 -22.18
C GLN A 111 -16.49 -15.62 -22.35
N LYS A 112 -17.23 -16.07 -21.33
CA LYS A 112 -18.06 -17.30 -21.44
C LYS A 112 -19.20 -17.15 -22.44
N ASN A 113 -19.81 -15.96 -22.56
CA ASN A 113 -20.86 -15.69 -23.53
C ASN A 113 -20.34 -15.58 -24.97
N LYS A 114 -19.08 -15.17 -25.18
CA LYS A 114 -18.42 -15.21 -26.49
C LYS A 114 -18.10 -16.63 -26.96
N LEU A 115 -17.79 -17.56 -26.04
CA LEU A 115 -17.51 -18.97 -26.35
C LEU A 115 -18.77 -19.82 -26.61
N LYS A 116 -19.97 -19.30 -26.32
CA LYS A 116 -21.27 -19.98 -26.55
C LYS A 116 -22.01 -19.50 -27.80
N LYS A 117 -21.44 -18.54 -28.55
CA LYS A 117 -21.99 -18.01 -29.81
C LYS A 117 -21.13 -18.41 -31.02
N GLY A 118 -20.54 -19.61 -30.97
CA GLY A 118 -19.96 -20.32 -32.10
C GLY A 118 -20.68 -21.64 -32.26
#